data_AF-A0A0B8P4R8-F1
#
_entry.id   AF-A0A0B8P4R8-F1
#
_cell.length_a   1.000
_cell.length_b   1.000
_cell.length_c   1.000
_cell.angle_alpha   90.00
_cell.angle_beta   90.00
_cell.angle_gamma   90.00
#
_symmetry.space_group_name_H-M   'P 1'
#
loop_
_entity.id
_entity.type
_entity.pdbx_description
1 polymer ?
#
loop_
_entity_poly.entity_id
_entity_poly.type
_entity_poly.pdbx_seq_one_letter_code
_entity_poly.pdbx_strand_id
1 'polypeptide(L)'
;MSVLTAKVAGVKRVIACAPPFEGKPNTYVVAAMAMAGADEIYCMGGVQAVGAMAIGTETIAPVDMIVGPGNAFVAEAKRQLFGRVGIDLFAGPTETVVIADEIGCDPELAAADLLGQAEHGYNSPSVLLTNSRSFAEETIKEIERQLTILPTADIAAKSWADYGQVIVCDTYEEMVQVADELAFEHVQVMTKDPKYFLDNMTNFGALFLGKETNVSYGDKVIGTNHTLPTNKAAKYTGGLWVGKFIKTCTYQRVTEAASLTVGEYCSRLCALEALPVIRSRPTSAFVVTRQKKHKSTLYKVAHVATFFGVPMSLITDIKDKNS
;
A
#
# COMPACT_ATOMS: atom_id res chain seq x y z
N MET A 1 10.59 8.74 5.69
CA MET A 1 10.03 8.44 4.36
C MET A 1 8.60 8.96 4.15
N SER A 2 7.63 8.67 5.04
CA SER A 2 6.20 8.92 4.79
C SER A 2 5.79 10.38 4.51
N VAL A 3 6.26 11.33 5.35
CA VAL A 3 5.92 12.77 5.21
C VAL A 3 6.40 13.32 3.86
N LEU A 4 7.65 13.03 3.50
CA LEU A 4 8.25 13.51 2.25
C LEU A 4 7.50 12.98 1.04
N THR A 5 7.13 11.69 1.03
CA THR A 5 6.36 11.10 -0.07
C THR A 5 4.99 11.78 -0.25
N ALA A 6 4.29 12.08 0.84
CA ALA A 6 3.03 12.81 0.80
C ALA A 6 3.22 14.23 0.24
N LYS A 7 4.25 14.95 0.68
CA LYS A 7 4.53 16.31 0.20
C LYS A 7 4.91 16.35 -1.28
N VAL A 8 5.73 15.40 -1.74
CA VAL A 8 6.06 15.27 -3.17
C VAL A 8 4.81 14.98 -4.02
N ALA A 9 3.83 14.24 -3.48
CA ALA A 9 2.56 14.02 -4.13
C ALA A 9 1.62 15.25 -4.16
N GLY A 10 1.99 16.35 -3.51
CA GLY A 10 1.20 17.58 -3.45
C GLY A 10 0.12 17.59 -2.37
N VAL A 11 0.24 16.73 -1.36
CA VAL A 11 -0.68 16.73 -0.20
C VAL A 11 -0.56 18.07 0.53
N LYS A 12 -1.68 18.80 0.63
CA LYS A 12 -1.72 20.16 1.16
C LYS A 12 -1.53 20.22 2.68
N ARG A 13 -2.06 19.23 3.39
CA ARG A 13 -1.99 19.10 4.86
C ARG A 13 -1.48 17.71 5.23
N VAL A 14 -0.33 17.65 5.88
CA VAL A 14 0.33 16.45 6.38
C VAL A 14 0.55 16.63 7.87
N ILE A 15 -0.12 15.80 8.68
CA ILE A 15 0.13 15.71 10.11
C ILE A 15 1.01 14.50 10.40
N ALA A 16 1.88 14.61 11.40
CA ALA A 16 2.77 13.54 11.81
C ALA A 16 2.64 13.28 13.31
N CYS A 17 2.51 12.01 13.67
CA CYS A 17 2.45 11.57 15.07
C CYS A 17 3.66 10.68 15.37
N ALA A 18 4.37 10.97 16.46
CA ALA A 18 5.40 10.08 17.02
C ALA A 18 5.23 9.94 18.53
N PRO A 19 5.34 8.72 19.10
CA PRO A 19 5.27 8.53 20.54
C PRO A 19 6.41 9.28 21.24
N PRO A 20 6.20 9.71 22.50
CA PRO A 20 7.29 10.27 23.31
C PRO A 20 8.40 9.25 23.51
N PHE A 21 9.65 9.70 23.44
CA PHE A 21 10.84 8.96 23.81
C PHE A 21 11.32 9.48 25.16
N GLU A 22 11.42 8.60 26.17
CA GLU A 22 11.74 9.00 27.55
C GLU A 22 10.82 10.12 28.08
N GLY A 23 9.52 10.05 27.74
CA GLY A 23 8.50 11.00 28.21
C GLY A 23 8.48 12.36 27.50
N LYS A 24 9.32 12.57 26.48
CA LYS A 24 9.41 13.83 25.72
C LYS A 24 9.44 13.60 24.20
N PRO A 25 9.17 14.62 23.36
CA PRO A 25 9.38 14.51 21.92
C PRO A 25 10.85 14.22 21.61
N ASN A 26 11.12 13.26 20.73
CA ASN A 26 12.47 13.01 20.24
C ASN A 26 12.88 14.11 19.25
N THR A 27 13.95 14.85 19.56
CA THR A 27 14.39 16.02 18.78
C THR A 27 14.78 15.65 17.34
N TYR A 28 15.39 14.49 17.12
CA TYR A 28 15.78 14.03 15.79
C TYR A 28 14.56 13.67 14.94
N VAL A 29 13.55 13.00 15.53
CA VAL A 29 12.30 12.65 14.85
C VAL A 29 11.53 13.91 14.47
N VAL A 30 11.40 14.87 15.40
CA VAL A 30 10.72 16.15 15.14
C VAL A 30 11.44 16.94 14.05
N ALA A 31 12.78 17.01 14.09
CA ALA A 31 13.57 17.66 13.05
C ALA A 31 13.36 17.01 11.67
N ALA A 32 13.38 15.68 11.60
CA ALA A 32 13.14 14.94 10.36
C ALA A 32 11.73 15.19 9.80
N MET A 33 10.70 15.19 10.66
CA MET A 33 9.32 15.50 10.26
C MET A 33 9.19 16.93 9.73
N ALA A 34 9.79 17.90 10.41
CA ALA A 34 9.77 19.31 9.99
C ALA A 34 10.51 19.51 8.65
N MET A 35 11.71 18.93 8.51
CA MET A 35 12.48 18.99 7.26
C MET A 35 11.77 18.29 6.08
N ALA A 36 11.04 17.21 6.35
CA ALA A 36 10.22 16.53 5.35
C ALA A 36 8.94 17.32 4.98
N GLY A 37 8.59 18.35 5.76
CA GLY A 37 7.51 19.28 5.49
C GLY A 37 6.22 19.04 6.27
N ALA A 38 6.21 18.28 7.38
CA ALA A 38 4.98 18.11 8.17
C ALA A 38 4.39 19.48 8.59
N ASP A 39 3.08 19.66 8.39
CA ASP A 39 2.38 20.91 8.73
C ASP A 39 2.02 20.96 10.23
N GLU A 40 1.77 19.80 10.84
CA GLU A 40 1.48 19.65 12.27
C GLU A 40 2.22 18.42 12.82
N ILE A 41 2.83 18.53 14.00
CA ILE A 41 3.55 17.45 14.66
C ILE A 41 2.96 17.23 16.05
N TYR A 42 2.56 16.00 16.33
CA TYR A 42 1.97 15.60 17.61
C TYR A 42 2.82 14.54 18.30
N CYS A 43 3.12 14.76 19.58
CA CYS A 43 3.84 13.79 20.40
C CYS A 43 2.87 12.75 21.00
N MET A 44 2.42 11.84 20.14
CA MET A 44 1.48 10.76 20.46
C MET A 44 1.74 9.58 19.52
N GLY A 45 1.54 8.35 19.98
CA GLY A 45 1.66 7.14 19.16
C GLY A 45 0.56 6.13 19.47
N GLY A 46 0.66 4.92 18.92
CA GLY A 46 -0.26 3.83 19.22
C GLY A 46 -1.68 4.01 18.67
N VAL A 47 -2.62 3.25 19.22
CA VAL A 47 -4.04 3.22 18.79
C VAL A 47 -4.70 4.59 18.91
N GLN A 48 -4.37 5.34 19.97
CA GLN A 48 -4.89 6.68 20.22
C GLN A 48 -4.45 7.69 19.15
N ALA A 49 -3.23 7.58 18.62
CA ALA A 49 -2.79 8.43 17.52
C ALA A 49 -3.56 8.12 16.24
N VAL A 50 -3.69 6.83 15.90
CA VAL A 50 -4.47 6.39 14.73
C VAL A 50 -5.92 6.86 14.86
N GLY A 51 -6.54 6.68 16.02
CA GLY A 51 -7.91 7.11 16.30
C GLY A 51 -8.08 8.63 16.17
N ALA A 52 -7.19 9.42 16.78
CA ALA A 52 -7.23 10.87 16.70
C ALA A 52 -7.08 11.38 15.25
N MET A 53 -6.17 10.79 14.46
CA MET A 53 -6.00 11.15 13.05
C MET A 53 -7.21 10.73 12.19
N ALA A 54 -7.80 9.56 12.44
CA ALA A 54 -8.90 9.04 11.61
C ALA A 54 -10.27 9.66 11.93
N ILE A 55 -10.52 9.95 13.21
CA ILE A 55 -11.84 10.36 13.73
C ILE A 55 -11.88 11.86 14.00
N GLY A 56 -10.73 12.46 14.32
CA GLY A 56 -10.62 13.82 14.82
C GLY A 56 -10.82 13.91 16.33
N THR A 57 -10.33 15.00 16.90
CA THR A 57 -10.54 15.43 18.31
C THR A 57 -10.86 16.93 18.33
N GLU A 58 -11.05 17.52 19.52
CA GLU A 58 -11.22 18.96 19.68
C GLU A 58 -10.01 19.77 19.16
N THR A 59 -8.83 19.16 19.12
CA THR A 59 -7.57 19.81 18.72
C THR A 59 -6.97 19.26 17.42
N ILE A 60 -7.35 18.06 16.99
CA ILE A 60 -6.78 17.39 15.81
C ILE A 60 -7.90 17.21 14.79
N ALA A 61 -7.84 17.95 13.69
CA ALA A 61 -8.75 17.72 12.57
C ALA A 61 -8.42 16.39 11.87
N PRO A 62 -9.44 15.59 11.50
CA PRO A 62 -9.23 14.28 10.88
C PRO A 62 -8.51 14.39 9.53
N VAL A 63 -7.91 13.28 9.09
CA VAL A 63 -7.26 13.16 7.77
C VAL A 63 -7.98 12.14 6.88
N ASP A 64 -7.76 12.26 5.57
CA ASP A 64 -8.35 11.34 4.59
C ASP A 64 -7.55 10.03 4.44
N MET A 65 -6.28 10.02 4.82
CA MET A 65 -5.39 8.86 4.71
C MET A 65 -4.37 8.80 5.85
N ILE A 66 -4.17 7.61 6.41
CA ILE A 66 -3.12 7.33 7.40
C ILE A 66 -2.10 6.37 6.80
N VAL A 67 -0.84 6.72 6.88
CA VAL A 67 0.28 5.91 6.39
C VAL A 67 1.31 5.67 7.48
N GLY A 68 2.15 4.68 7.27
CA GLY A 68 3.26 4.35 8.15
C GLY A 68 3.06 3.00 8.85
N PRO A 69 4.17 2.26 9.07
CA PRO A 69 4.14 1.02 9.81
C PRO A 69 3.93 1.29 11.30
N GLY A 70 3.59 0.24 12.03
CA GLY A 70 3.50 0.26 13.48
C GLY A 70 3.37 -1.15 14.01
N ASN A 71 3.39 -1.27 15.34
CA ASN A 71 3.20 -2.57 15.99
C ASN A 71 1.79 -3.15 15.70
N ALA A 72 1.55 -4.38 16.17
CA ALA A 72 0.29 -5.09 15.97
C ALA A 72 -0.96 -4.27 16.36
N PHE A 73 -0.88 -3.42 17.39
CA PHE A 73 -2.00 -2.57 17.81
C PHE A 73 -2.29 -1.45 16.81
N VAL A 74 -1.25 -0.81 16.27
CA VAL A 74 -1.40 0.21 15.21
C VAL A 74 -1.96 -0.42 13.94
N ALA A 75 -1.44 -1.60 13.55
CA ALA A 75 -1.91 -2.33 12.39
C ALA A 75 -3.40 -2.69 12.50
N GLU A 76 -3.82 -3.21 13.66
CA GLU A 76 -5.21 -3.55 13.92
C GLU A 76 -6.12 -2.31 13.98
N ALA A 77 -5.66 -1.21 14.59
CA ALA A 77 -6.41 0.05 14.60
C ALA A 77 -6.64 0.58 13.18
N LYS A 78 -5.60 0.58 12.34
CA LYS A 78 -5.71 0.96 10.91
C LYS A 78 -6.71 0.05 10.19
N ARG A 79 -6.72 -1.26 10.46
CA ARG A 79 -7.65 -2.23 9.88
C ARG A 79 -9.11 -1.95 10.25
N GLN A 80 -9.39 -1.67 11.52
CA GLN A 80 -10.75 -1.37 11.96
C GLN A 80 -11.27 -0.04 11.42
N LEU A 81 -10.38 0.92 11.17
CA LEU A 81 -10.72 2.26 10.67
C LEU A 81 -10.72 2.36 9.14
N PHE A 82 -10.24 1.33 8.43
CA PHE A 82 -10.24 1.33 6.98
C PHE A 82 -11.67 1.43 6.42
N GLY A 83 -11.85 2.31 5.45
CA GLY A 83 -13.16 2.67 4.89
C GLY A 83 -13.77 3.92 5.52
N ARG A 84 -13.40 4.24 6.78
CA ARG A 84 -13.60 5.58 7.35
C ARG A 84 -12.44 6.52 6.99
N VAL A 85 -11.23 5.98 6.99
CA VAL A 85 -10.01 6.65 6.52
C VAL A 85 -9.28 5.71 5.55
N GLY A 86 -8.59 6.28 4.56
CA GLY A 86 -7.67 5.50 3.72
C GLY A 86 -6.46 5.02 4.51
N ILE A 87 -5.90 3.87 4.12
CA ILE A 87 -4.63 3.38 4.65
C ILE A 87 -3.69 2.97 3.50
N ASP A 88 -2.39 2.97 3.75
CA ASP A 88 -1.36 2.53 2.80
C ASP A 88 -1.33 1.01 2.59
N LEU A 89 -1.07 0.26 3.67
CA LEU A 89 -0.96 -1.19 3.71
C LEU A 89 -1.11 -1.73 5.14
N PHE A 90 -1.37 -3.04 5.26
CA PHE A 90 -1.34 -3.78 6.51
C PHE A 90 0.09 -4.24 6.79
N ALA A 91 0.79 -3.51 7.66
CA ALA A 91 2.13 -3.88 8.07
C ALA A 91 2.07 -4.99 9.13
N GLY A 92 2.77 -6.09 8.86
CA GLY A 92 3.09 -7.16 9.78
C GLY A 92 4.54 -7.03 10.27
N PRO A 93 5.11 -8.11 10.84
CA PRO A 93 6.53 -8.16 11.14
C PRO A 93 7.36 -7.98 9.87
N THR A 94 8.49 -7.30 10.01
CA THR A 94 9.41 -7.08 8.89
C THR A 94 10.14 -8.37 8.54
N GLU A 95 10.34 -8.64 7.25
CA GLU A 95 10.88 -9.91 6.75
C GLU A 95 11.92 -9.72 5.64
N THR A 96 12.93 -10.59 5.58
CA THR A 96 13.96 -10.56 4.53
C THR A 96 14.25 -11.94 3.97
N VAL A 97 14.54 -11.99 2.66
CA VAL A 97 15.11 -13.16 2.00
C VAL A 97 16.41 -12.76 1.32
N VAL A 98 17.47 -13.49 1.67
CA VAL A 98 18.78 -13.38 1.03
C VAL A 98 18.88 -14.52 0.01
N ILE A 99 18.89 -14.16 -1.26
CA ILE A 99 19.09 -15.04 -2.40
C ILE A 99 20.59 -15.01 -2.75
N ALA A 100 21.33 -16.06 -2.45
CA ALA A 100 22.80 -16.05 -2.55
C ALA A 100 23.37 -17.37 -3.12
N ASP A 101 24.57 -17.28 -3.70
CA ASP A 101 25.38 -18.43 -4.09
C ASP A 101 26.84 -18.22 -3.72
N GLU A 102 27.64 -19.28 -3.87
CA GLU A 102 29.06 -19.32 -3.53
C GLU A 102 29.97 -18.40 -4.37
N ILE A 103 29.45 -17.81 -5.45
CA ILE A 103 30.20 -16.93 -6.35
C ILE A 103 29.88 -15.45 -6.07
N GLY A 104 28.61 -15.14 -5.76
CA GLY A 104 28.11 -13.78 -5.60
C GLY A 104 28.48 -13.13 -4.27
N CYS A 105 28.54 -13.91 -3.18
CA CYS A 105 29.01 -13.43 -1.88
C CYS A 105 29.64 -14.55 -1.05
N ASP A 106 30.23 -14.16 0.09
CA ASP A 106 30.72 -15.09 1.09
C ASP A 106 29.64 -15.36 2.18
N PRO A 107 29.74 -16.49 2.90
CA PRO A 107 28.80 -16.82 3.96
C PRO A 107 28.73 -15.82 5.13
N GLU A 108 29.81 -15.07 5.40
CA GLU A 108 29.86 -14.05 6.46
C GLU A 108 28.96 -12.86 6.14
N LEU A 109 29.00 -12.39 4.89
CA LEU A 109 28.12 -11.33 4.46
C LEU A 109 26.64 -11.75 4.46
N ALA A 110 26.34 -12.95 3.94
CA ALA A 110 24.97 -13.47 3.96
C ALA A 110 24.41 -13.64 5.38
N ALA A 111 25.23 -14.15 6.31
CA ALA A 111 24.87 -14.27 7.72
C ALA A 111 24.60 -12.90 8.36
N ALA A 112 25.45 -11.90 8.07
CA ALA A 112 25.30 -10.55 8.60
C ALA A 112 23.99 -9.89 8.15
N ASP A 113 23.61 -10.02 6.87
CA ASP A 113 22.36 -9.46 6.36
C ASP A 113 21.11 -10.18 6.92
N LEU A 114 21.17 -11.52 7.10
CA LEU A 114 20.10 -12.28 7.76
C LEU A 114 19.91 -11.88 9.22
N LEU A 115 21.01 -11.68 9.96
CA LEU A 115 21.00 -11.27 11.35
C LEU A 115 20.61 -9.79 11.52
N GLY A 116 20.98 -8.93 10.57
CA GLY A 116 20.55 -7.54 10.52
C GLY A 116 19.03 -7.40 10.45
N GLN A 117 18.35 -8.33 9.76
CA GLN A 117 16.89 -8.41 9.81
C GLN A 117 16.39 -9.00 11.14
N ALA A 118 17.01 -10.09 11.61
CA ALA A 118 16.59 -10.79 12.82
C ALA A 118 16.63 -9.92 14.07
N GLU A 119 17.52 -8.93 14.14
CA GLU A 119 17.61 -8.01 15.28
C GLU A 119 16.48 -6.97 15.34
N HIS A 120 15.68 -6.79 14.28
CA HIS A 120 14.55 -5.85 14.30
C HIS A 120 13.45 -6.25 15.29
N GLY A 121 13.32 -7.54 15.63
CA GLY A 121 12.33 -8.02 16.58
C GLY A 121 12.28 -9.54 16.68
N TYR A 122 11.73 -10.05 17.78
CA TYR A 122 11.63 -11.49 18.07
C TYR A 122 10.82 -12.31 17.05
N ASN A 123 10.07 -11.65 16.17
CA ASN A 123 9.18 -12.26 15.21
C ASN A 123 9.48 -11.85 13.76
N SER A 124 10.73 -11.47 13.47
CA SER A 124 11.20 -11.05 12.15
C SER A 124 11.72 -12.26 11.36
N PRO A 125 11.02 -12.73 10.31
CA PRO A 125 11.50 -13.82 9.48
C PRO A 125 12.74 -13.43 8.66
N SER A 126 13.73 -14.32 8.65
CA SER A 126 14.95 -14.21 7.83
C SER A 126 15.17 -15.53 7.09
N VAL A 127 15.22 -15.50 5.76
CA VAL A 127 15.35 -16.70 4.93
C VAL A 127 16.60 -16.62 4.07
N LEU A 128 17.47 -17.64 4.14
CA LEU A 128 18.49 -17.88 3.13
C LEU A 128 17.91 -18.75 2.02
N LEU A 129 18.03 -18.30 0.79
CA LEU A 129 17.69 -19.07 -0.41
C LEU A 129 18.94 -19.23 -1.26
N THR A 130 19.36 -20.48 -1.50
CA THR A 130 20.59 -20.76 -2.23
C THR A 130 20.46 -22.03 -3.07
N ASN A 131 21.36 -22.23 -4.04
CA ASN A 131 21.51 -23.48 -4.76
C ASN A 131 22.76 -24.28 -4.36
N SER A 132 23.45 -23.88 -3.28
CA SER A 132 24.67 -24.54 -2.79
C SER A 132 24.47 -25.00 -1.35
N ARG A 133 24.48 -26.33 -1.14
CA ARG A 133 24.37 -26.93 0.20
C ARG A 133 25.56 -26.56 1.08
N SER A 134 26.76 -26.53 0.53
CA SER A 134 27.96 -26.11 1.27
C SER A 134 27.86 -24.65 1.68
N PHE A 135 27.39 -23.76 0.79
CA PHE A 135 27.18 -22.36 1.14
C PHE A 135 26.19 -22.21 2.30
N ALA A 136 25.04 -22.91 2.22
CA ALA A 136 24.04 -22.94 3.29
C ALA A 136 24.62 -23.36 4.65
N GLU A 137 25.38 -24.46 4.68
CA GLU A 137 25.97 -24.99 5.91
C GLU A 137 27.02 -24.05 6.51
N GLU A 138 27.84 -23.40 5.67
CA GLU A 138 28.80 -22.40 6.14
C GLU A 138 28.12 -21.12 6.64
N THR A 139 27.04 -20.67 5.99
CA THR A 139 26.27 -19.51 6.47
C THR A 139 25.65 -19.77 7.84
N ILE A 140 25.16 -21.00 8.09
CA ILE A 140 24.62 -21.35 9.42
C ILE A 140 25.70 -21.27 10.50
N LYS A 141 26.90 -21.81 10.26
CA LYS A 141 28.03 -21.72 11.21
C LYS A 141 28.39 -20.28 11.52
N GLU A 142 28.32 -19.44 10.49
CA GLU A 142 28.67 -18.04 10.59
C GLU A 142 27.61 -17.23 11.33
N ILE A 143 26.32 -17.59 11.17
CA ILE A 143 25.24 -17.07 12.02
C ILE A 143 25.51 -17.41 13.49
N GLU A 144 25.85 -18.66 13.81
CA GLU A 144 26.20 -19.07 15.18
C GLU A 144 27.38 -18.28 15.73
N ARG A 145 28.42 -18.06 14.91
CA ARG A 145 29.59 -17.27 15.29
C ARG A 145 29.23 -15.81 15.56
N GLN A 146 28.51 -15.15 14.65
CA GLN A 146 28.15 -13.74 14.78
C GLN A 146 27.22 -13.47 15.96
N LEU A 147 26.31 -14.41 16.27
CA LEU A 147 25.47 -14.33 17.48
C LEU A 147 26.28 -14.29 18.79
N THR A 148 27.53 -14.73 18.82
CA THR A 148 28.38 -14.63 20.03
C THR A 148 28.91 -13.22 20.29
N ILE A 149 28.89 -12.33 19.29
CA ILE A 149 29.47 -10.97 19.37
C ILE A 149 28.45 -9.85 19.18
N LEU A 150 27.26 -10.16 18.65
CA LEU A 150 26.21 -9.16 18.42
C LEU A 150 25.66 -8.61 19.75
N PRO A 151 25.62 -7.28 19.95
CA PRO A 151 25.00 -6.68 21.12
C PRO A 151 23.51 -7.02 21.27
N THR A 152 22.84 -7.29 20.14
CA THR A 152 21.42 -7.62 19.99
C THR A 152 21.16 -9.13 19.93
N ALA A 153 22.15 -9.97 20.28
CA ALA A 153 22.10 -11.42 20.14
C ALA A 153 20.87 -12.07 20.77
N ASP A 154 20.40 -11.61 21.94
CA ASP A 154 19.21 -12.17 22.60
C ASP A 154 17.94 -12.08 21.72
N ILE A 155 17.80 -10.99 20.96
CA ILE A 155 16.66 -10.76 20.06
C ILE A 155 16.89 -11.54 18.77
N ALA A 156 18.05 -11.37 18.15
CA ALA A 156 18.37 -11.97 16.86
C ALA A 156 18.38 -13.51 16.92
N ALA A 157 18.96 -14.10 17.97
CA ALA A 157 19.00 -15.55 18.17
C ALA A 157 17.59 -16.14 18.32
N LYS A 158 16.71 -15.45 19.06
CA LYS A 158 15.33 -15.91 19.23
C LYS A 158 14.54 -15.80 17.93
N SER A 159 14.69 -14.71 17.17
CA SER A 159 14.05 -14.57 15.87
C SER A 159 14.55 -15.63 14.88
N TRP A 160 15.86 -15.84 14.82
CA TRP A 160 16.47 -16.87 13.97
C TRP A 160 16.01 -18.28 14.36
N ALA A 161 15.95 -18.62 15.65
CA ALA A 161 15.52 -19.94 16.10
C ALA A 161 14.05 -20.25 15.76
N ASP A 162 13.17 -19.25 15.83
CA ASP A 162 11.73 -19.43 15.62
C ASP A 162 11.31 -19.27 14.16
N TYR A 163 11.98 -18.39 13.40
CA TYR A 163 11.55 -17.96 12.06
C TYR A 163 12.65 -18.04 11.00
N GLY A 164 13.90 -18.33 11.38
CA GLY A 164 15.01 -18.52 10.47
C GLY A 164 14.82 -19.75 9.60
N GLN A 165 15.04 -19.61 8.29
CA GLN A 165 14.97 -20.75 7.36
C GLN A 165 16.13 -20.72 6.38
N VAL A 166 16.57 -21.91 5.98
CA VAL A 166 17.51 -22.09 4.89
C VAL A 166 16.87 -23.02 3.88
N ILE A 167 16.70 -22.53 2.66
CA ILE A 167 16.09 -23.25 1.55
C ILE A 167 17.16 -23.46 0.49
N VAL A 168 17.40 -24.74 0.17
CA VAL A 168 18.36 -25.15 -0.86
C VAL A 168 17.58 -25.64 -2.08
N CYS A 169 17.75 -24.97 -3.21
CA CYS A 169 17.16 -25.30 -4.50
C CYS A 169 18.20 -25.93 -5.44
N ASP A 170 17.75 -26.54 -6.52
CA ASP A 170 18.62 -27.13 -7.53
C ASP A 170 19.09 -26.09 -8.56
N THR A 171 18.24 -25.11 -8.91
CA THR A 171 18.54 -24.11 -9.96
C THR A 171 18.08 -22.69 -9.60
N TYR A 172 18.57 -21.69 -10.33
CA TYR A 172 18.08 -20.31 -10.19
C TYR A 172 16.61 -20.15 -10.54
N GLU A 173 16.10 -20.92 -11.50
CA GLU A 173 14.66 -20.92 -11.86
C GLU A 173 13.81 -21.33 -10.64
N GLU A 174 14.23 -22.37 -9.93
CA GLU A 174 13.54 -22.82 -8.71
C GLU A 174 13.67 -21.78 -7.59
N MET A 175 14.84 -21.16 -7.42
CA MET A 175 15.00 -20.05 -6.47
C MET A 175 14.07 -18.89 -6.78
N VAL A 176 13.88 -18.52 -8.06
CA VAL A 176 12.91 -17.49 -8.46
C VAL A 176 11.48 -17.89 -8.07
N GLN A 177 11.08 -19.14 -8.34
CA GLN A 177 9.74 -19.64 -7.99
C GLN A 177 9.50 -19.56 -6.47
N VAL A 178 10.44 -20.05 -5.68
CA VAL A 178 10.36 -20.00 -4.22
C VAL A 178 10.32 -18.55 -3.72
N ALA A 179 11.18 -17.67 -4.23
CA ALA A 179 11.19 -16.26 -3.84
C ALA A 179 9.86 -15.55 -4.14
N ASP A 180 9.26 -15.81 -5.31
CA ASP A 180 7.95 -15.28 -5.69
C ASP A 180 6.80 -15.87 -4.84
N GLU A 181 6.92 -17.11 -4.39
CA GLU A 181 5.95 -17.72 -3.47
C GLU A 181 6.01 -17.16 -2.05
N LEU A 182 7.23 -16.86 -1.59
CA LEU A 182 7.52 -16.17 -0.35
C LEU A 182 6.99 -14.74 -0.40
N ALA A 183 7.23 -13.99 -1.48
CA ALA A 183 6.75 -12.62 -1.70
C ALA A 183 7.08 -11.67 -0.55
N PHE A 184 8.35 -11.65 -0.17
CA PHE A 184 8.85 -10.93 1.00
C PHE A 184 8.96 -9.43 0.80
N GLU A 185 8.99 -8.74 1.93
CA GLU A 185 9.19 -7.30 2.05
C GLU A 185 10.54 -6.88 1.45
N HIS A 186 11.64 -7.47 1.93
CA HIS A 186 12.99 -7.22 1.42
C HIS A 186 13.54 -8.47 0.75
N VAL A 187 14.06 -8.32 -0.47
CA VAL A 187 14.72 -9.37 -1.25
C VAL A 187 16.10 -8.89 -1.63
N GLN A 188 17.14 -9.55 -1.12
CA GLN A 188 18.53 -9.24 -1.46
C GLN A 188 19.13 -10.35 -2.31
N VAL A 189 19.67 -9.99 -3.48
CA VAL A 189 20.22 -10.93 -4.46
C VAL A 189 21.73 -10.75 -4.54
N MET A 190 22.45 -11.71 -3.99
CA MET A 190 23.90 -11.80 -3.94
C MET A 190 24.40 -13.07 -4.65
N THR A 191 23.90 -13.29 -5.87
CA THR A 191 24.30 -14.38 -6.75
C THR A 191 25.33 -13.90 -7.77
N LYS A 192 25.89 -14.82 -8.56
CA LYS A 192 26.77 -14.49 -9.69
C LYS A 192 26.11 -13.54 -10.71
N ASP A 193 24.82 -13.68 -10.95
CA ASP A 193 24.05 -12.86 -11.89
C ASP A 193 22.77 -12.30 -11.24
N PRO A 194 22.87 -11.17 -10.53
CA PRO A 194 21.70 -10.53 -9.92
C PRO A 194 20.66 -10.06 -10.95
N LYS A 195 21.07 -9.79 -12.20
CA LYS A 195 20.16 -9.31 -13.24
C LYS A 195 19.18 -10.41 -13.65
N TYR A 196 19.58 -11.67 -13.62
CA TYR A 196 18.67 -12.79 -13.85
C TYR A 196 17.43 -12.72 -12.93
N PHE A 197 17.62 -12.45 -11.64
CA PHE A 197 16.52 -12.35 -10.68
C PHE A 197 15.65 -11.11 -10.93
N LEU A 198 16.26 -9.97 -11.26
CA LEU A 198 15.51 -8.77 -11.66
C LEU A 198 14.58 -9.01 -12.85
N ASP A 199 15.05 -9.79 -13.84
CA ASP A 199 14.30 -10.03 -15.07
C ASP A 199 13.20 -11.09 -14.91
N ASN A 200 13.29 -11.95 -13.90
CA ASN A 200 12.42 -13.13 -13.74
C ASN A 200 11.54 -13.13 -12.49
N MET A 201 11.84 -12.35 -11.46
CA MET A 201 10.99 -12.23 -10.26
C MET A 201 9.81 -11.29 -10.48
N THR A 202 8.70 -11.57 -9.81
CA THR A 202 7.45 -10.81 -9.92
C THR A 202 6.91 -10.29 -8.58
N ASN A 203 7.20 -10.97 -7.47
CA ASN A 203 6.63 -10.63 -6.16
C ASN A 203 7.72 -10.28 -5.14
N PHE A 204 7.96 -8.99 -4.93
CA PHE A 204 8.88 -8.47 -3.92
C PHE A 204 8.46 -7.06 -3.46
N GLY A 205 8.73 -6.71 -2.21
CA GLY A 205 8.54 -5.33 -1.72
C GLY A 205 9.62 -4.40 -2.24
N ALA A 206 10.89 -4.72 -1.95
CA ALA A 206 12.07 -4.07 -2.49
C ALA A 206 13.15 -5.10 -2.85
N LEU A 207 13.78 -4.89 -4.01
CA LEU A 207 14.83 -5.76 -4.54
C LEU A 207 16.19 -5.06 -4.46
N PHE A 208 17.15 -5.71 -3.82
CA PHE A 208 18.52 -5.22 -3.62
C PHE A 208 19.47 -6.11 -4.41
N LEU A 209 20.21 -5.54 -5.37
CA LEU A 209 20.98 -6.31 -6.35
C LEU A 209 22.48 -6.15 -6.13
N GLY A 210 23.18 -7.27 -5.95
CA GLY A 210 24.60 -7.34 -5.70
C GLY A 210 24.95 -7.18 -4.21
N LYS A 211 26.12 -7.70 -3.83
CA LYS A 211 26.60 -7.70 -2.44
C LYS A 211 26.87 -6.30 -1.87
N GLU A 212 27.09 -5.31 -2.74
CA GLU A 212 27.29 -3.92 -2.35
C GLU A 212 25.97 -3.19 -2.06
N THR A 213 24.82 -3.80 -2.35
CA THR A 213 23.49 -3.22 -2.17
C THR A 213 22.74 -3.95 -1.07
N ASN A 214 22.71 -3.39 0.13
CA ASN A 214 22.05 -4.00 1.30
C ASN A 214 20.78 -3.27 1.73
N VAL A 215 19.99 -3.94 2.56
CA VAL A 215 18.72 -3.44 3.08
C VAL A 215 18.90 -2.12 3.83
N SER A 216 19.97 -1.98 4.63
CA SER A 216 20.23 -0.76 5.40
C SER A 216 20.31 0.50 4.53
N TYR A 217 20.83 0.40 3.30
CA TYR A 217 20.85 1.52 2.36
C TYR A 217 19.44 1.89 1.89
N GLY A 218 18.60 0.90 1.57
CA GLY A 218 17.17 1.10 1.27
C GLY A 218 16.43 1.76 2.41
N ASP A 219 16.78 1.34 3.61
CA ASP A 219 16.10 1.71 4.83
C ASP A 219 16.37 3.16 5.24
N LYS A 220 17.54 3.69 4.86
CA LYS A 220 18.03 4.99 5.33
C LYS A 220 18.32 6.03 4.23
N VAL A 221 19.03 5.67 3.16
CA VAL A 221 19.79 6.67 2.37
C VAL A 221 19.75 6.55 0.85
N ILE A 222 19.38 5.41 0.25
CA ILE A 222 19.49 5.21 -1.21
C ILE A 222 18.34 5.89 -2.00
N GLY A 223 17.25 6.25 -1.32
CA GLY A 223 16.15 7.05 -1.86
C GLY A 223 14.85 6.29 -2.14
N THR A 224 14.87 4.96 -2.16
CA THR A 224 13.64 4.15 -2.19
C THR A 224 12.86 4.30 -0.88
N ASN A 225 11.58 3.89 -0.88
CA ASN A 225 10.73 3.98 0.30
C ASN A 225 10.68 2.63 1.03
N HIS A 226 11.08 2.62 2.30
CA HIS A 226 11.10 1.43 3.14
C HIS A 226 9.77 1.10 3.85
N THR A 227 8.68 1.82 3.59
CA THR A 227 7.35 1.38 4.01
C THR A 227 6.85 0.37 2.98
N LEU A 228 7.14 -0.91 3.22
CA LEU A 228 6.99 -1.98 2.25
C LEU A 228 5.91 -2.99 2.67
N PRO A 229 5.37 -3.78 1.72
CA PRO A 229 4.40 -4.83 2.01
C PRO A 229 5.07 -6.05 2.67
N THR A 230 4.47 -6.52 3.76
CA THR A 230 4.90 -7.72 4.51
C THR A 230 3.84 -8.83 4.42
N ASN A 231 4.13 -10.03 4.90
CA ASN A 231 3.21 -11.16 5.01
C ASN A 231 2.58 -11.53 3.66
N LYS A 232 3.44 -11.68 2.64
CA LYS A 232 3.07 -11.97 1.25
C LYS A 232 2.24 -10.89 0.55
N ALA A 233 2.08 -9.70 1.14
CA ALA A 233 1.32 -8.62 0.52
C ALA A 233 1.99 -8.09 -0.76
N ALA A 234 3.27 -8.36 -0.98
CA ALA A 234 3.98 -8.05 -2.23
C ALA A 234 3.33 -8.70 -3.46
N LYS A 235 2.46 -9.71 -3.28
CA LYS A 235 1.68 -10.33 -4.37
C LYS A 235 0.59 -9.43 -4.96
N TYR A 236 0.16 -8.40 -4.24
CA TYR A 236 -0.96 -7.55 -4.68
C TYR A 236 -0.76 -6.06 -4.39
N THR A 237 0.30 -5.67 -3.67
CA THR A 237 0.62 -4.26 -3.43
C THR A 237 2.13 -4.05 -3.35
N GLY A 238 2.58 -2.83 -3.66
CA GLY A 238 3.97 -2.41 -3.50
C GLY A 238 4.16 -1.46 -2.32
N GLY A 239 5.40 -1.00 -2.15
CA GLY A 239 5.77 -0.01 -1.14
C GLY A 239 5.03 1.32 -1.25
N LEU A 240 5.16 2.14 -0.21
CA LEU A 240 4.63 3.49 -0.20
C LEU A 240 5.30 4.35 -1.28
N TRP A 241 4.50 4.95 -2.15
CA TRP A 241 4.97 5.84 -3.22
C TRP A 241 3.97 6.98 -3.42
N VAL A 242 4.33 7.98 -4.21
CA VAL A 242 3.49 9.18 -4.44
C VAL A 242 2.07 8.84 -4.90
N GLY A 243 1.93 7.75 -5.66
CA GLY A 243 0.66 7.23 -6.15
C GLY A 243 -0.36 6.87 -5.07
N LYS A 244 0.12 6.52 -3.87
CA LYS A 244 -0.77 6.21 -2.73
C LYS A 244 -1.51 7.45 -2.21
N PHE A 245 -1.00 8.66 -2.51
CA PHE A 245 -1.59 9.93 -2.06
C PHE A 245 -2.41 10.64 -3.15
N ILE A 246 -2.51 10.06 -4.34
CA ILE A 246 -3.32 10.60 -5.45
C ILE A 246 -4.48 9.67 -5.78
N LYS A 247 -5.49 10.20 -6.46
CA LYS A 247 -6.67 9.45 -6.89
C LYS A 247 -6.98 9.70 -8.36
N THR A 248 -7.31 8.63 -9.08
CA THR A 248 -7.73 8.70 -10.47
C THR A 248 -9.23 8.96 -10.54
N CYS A 249 -9.61 10.23 -10.69
CA CYS A 249 -11.00 10.60 -10.96
C CYS A 249 -11.32 10.40 -12.44
N THR A 250 -12.44 9.75 -12.76
CA THR A 250 -12.95 9.65 -14.13
C THR A 250 -14.08 10.67 -14.33
N TYR A 251 -14.18 11.23 -15.53
CA TYR A 251 -15.30 12.08 -15.93
C TYR A 251 -15.73 11.72 -17.34
N GLN A 252 -17.02 11.84 -17.61
CA GLN A 252 -17.61 11.54 -18.91
C GLN A 252 -18.53 12.69 -19.31
N ARG A 253 -18.46 13.05 -20.59
CA ARG A 253 -19.38 13.99 -21.23
C ARG A 253 -19.81 13.41 -22.56
N VAL A 254 -21.12 13.26 -22.75
CA VAL A 254 -21.70 12.78 -24.00
C VAL A 254 -22.46 13.92 -24.68
N THR A 255 -22.47 13.90 -26.01
CA THR A 255 -23.33 14.79 -26.81
C THR A 255 -24.75 14.23 -26.84
N GLU A 256 -25.73 15.06 -27.24
CA GLU A 256 -27.11 14.63 -27.42
C GLU A 256 -27.22 13.44 -28.38
N ALA A 257 -26.54 13.51 -29.53
CA ALA A 257 -26.54 12.43 -30.52
C ALA A 257 -25.96 11.12 -29.96
N ALA A 258 -24.83 11.19 -29.23
CA ALA A 258 -24.23 10.01 -28.61
C ALA A 258 -25.09 9.44 -27.47
N SER A 259 -25.82 10.30 -26.75
CA SER A 259 -26.73 9.89 -25.67
C SER A 259 -27.87 9.02 -26.19
N LEU A 260 -28.35 9.27 -27.42
CA LEU A 260 -29.34 8.40 -28.05
C LEU A 260 -28.73 7.01 -28.27
N THR A 261 -27.57 6.91 -28.90
CA THR A 261 -26.94 5.60 -29.15
C THR A 261 -26.65 4.82 -27.85
N VAL A 262 -26.01 5.45 -26.86
CA VAL A 262 -25.67 4.79 -25.59
C VAL A 262 -26.93 4.45 -24.78
N GLY A 263 -27.94 5.32 -24.84
CA GLY A 263 -29.20 5.13 -24.14
C GLY A 263 -29.96 3.88 -24.59
N GLU A 264 -29.84 3.48 -25.85
CA GLU A 264 -30.53 2.31 -26.40
C GLU A 264 -30.00 1.03 -25.76
N TYR A 265 -28.67 0.89 -25.74
CA TYR A 265 -27.99 -0.21 -25.07
C TYR A 265 -28.29 -0.22 -23.58
N CYS A 266 -28.21 0.95 -22.92
CA CYS A 266 -28.51 1.09 -21.50
C CYS A 266 -29.94 0.62 -21.15
N SER A 267 -30.94 0.99 -21.95
CA SER A 267 -32.34 0.58 -21.74
C SER A 267 -32.52 -0.94 -21.79
N ARG A 268 -31.85 -1.60 -22.76
CA ARG A 268 -31.89 -3.06 -22.91
C ARG A 268 -31.20 -3.77 -21.74
N LEU A 269 -30.04 -3.27 -21.32
CA LEU A 269 -29.31 -3.81 -20.16
C LEU A 269 -30.14 -3.66 -18.88
N CYS A 270 -30.71 -2.48 -18.65
CA CYS A 270 -31.56 -2.25 -17.47
C CYS A 270 -32.81 -3.14 -17.44
N ALA A 271 -33.33 -3.55 -18.61
CA ALA A 271 -34.45 -4.50 -18.67
C ALA A 271 -34.03 -5.91 -18.24
N LEU A 272 -32.81 -6.34 -18.58
CA LEU A 272 -32.25 -7.62 -18.13
C LEU A 272 -31.88 -7.61 -16.65
N GLU A 273 -31.42 -6.46 -16.13
CA GLU A 273 -31.05 -6.27 -14.73
C GLU A 273 -32.24 -5.95 -13.80
N ALA A 274 -33.46 -5.91 -14.34
CA ALA A 274 -34.69 -5.54 -13.60
C ALA A 274 -34.60 -4.16 -12.90
N LEU A 275 -34.02 -3.16 -13.57
CA LEU A 275 -33.83 -1.78 -13.09
C LEU A 275 -34.77 -0.79 -13.82
N PRO A 276 -36.08 -0.75 -13.49
CA PRO A 276 -37.09 -0.03 -14.28
C PRO A 276 -36.94 1.50 -14.25
N VAL A 277 -36.47 2.06 -13.14
CA VAL A 277 -36.26 3.51 -13.01
C VAL A 277 -35.09 3.97 -13.90
N ILE A 278 -33.97 3.24 -13.88
CA ILE A 278 -32.79 3.58 -14.70
C ILE A 278 -33.11 3.38 -16.19
N ARG A 279 -33.88 2.36 -16.56
CA ARG A 279 -34.40 2.16 -17.91
C ARG A 279 -35.23 3.34 -18.44
N SER A 280 -35.98 4.02 -17.55
CA SER A 280 -36.86 5.13 -17.92
C SER A 280 -36.12 6.42 -18.28
N ARG A 281 -34.88 6.59 -17.80
CA ARG A 281 -34.07 7.80 -18.01
C ARG A 281 -33.54 7.92 -19.45
N PRO A 282 -32.92 6.90 -20.07
CA PRO A 282 -32.58 6.92 -21.48
C PRO A 282 -33.81 7.17 -22.35
N THR A 283 -34.93 6.50 -22.09
CA THR A 283 -36.18 6.62 -22.86
C THR A 283 -36.74 8.04 -22.84
N SER A 284 -36.61 8.80 -21.75
CA SER A 284 -36.99 10.23 -21.71
C SER A 284 -36.15 11.13 -22.64
N ALA A 285 -34.90 10.78 -22.93
CA ALA A 285 -34.06 11.49 -23.92
C ALA A 285 -34.44 11.14 -25.38
N PHE A 286 -34.94 9.92 -25.64
CA PHE A 286 -35.41 9.51 -26.97
C PHE A 286 -36.73 10.16 -27.40
N VAL A 287 -37.59 10.55 -26.44
CA VAL A 287 -38.92 11.14 -26.71
C VAL A 287 -38.85 12.54 -27.35
N VAL A 288 -37.66 13.17 -27.42
CA VAL A 288 -37.46 14.50 -28.04
C VAL A 288 -37.08 14.42 -29.53
N THR A 289 -37.08 13.24 -30.16
CA THR A 289 -36.83 13.13 -31.62
C THR A 289 -38.11 13.32 -32.46
N ARG A 290 -38.23 14.54 -32.99
CA ARG A 290 -39.14 15.02 -34.05
C ARG A 290 -39.59 13.92 -35.05
N GLN A 291 -40.89 13.59 -35.08
CA GLN A 291 -41.51 13.07 -36.31
C GLN A 291 -42.09 14.22 -37.14
N LYS A 292 -41.43 14.56 -38.26
CA LYS A 292 -42.05 15.33 -39.36
C LYS A 292 -42.86 14.35 -40.22
N LYS A 293 -44.19 14.31 -40.05
CA LYS A 293 -45.12 13.89 -41.12
C LYS A 293 -46.33 14.83 -41.16
N HIS A 294 -46.79 15.04 -42.39
CA HIS A 294 -47.72 16.04 -42.88
C HIS A 294 -48.89 16.50 -41.98
N LYS A 295 -49.15 17.82 -42.06
CA LYS A 295 -50.45 18.53 -41.94
C LYS A 295 -51.47 17.90 -40.98
N SER A 296 -51.22 17.96 -39.68
CA SER A 296 -52.20 18.28 -38.63
C SER A 296 -51.52 18.15 -37.27
N THR A 297 -51.35 19.27 -36.58
CA THR A 297 -50.65 19.31 -35.29
C THR A 297 -51.62 18.91 -34.19
N LEU A 298 -51.61 17.63 -33.82
CA LEU A 298 -52.18 17.13 -32.56
C LEU A 298 -51.03 16.83 -31.61
N TYR A 299 -50.84 17.71 -30.61
CA TYR A 299 -49.87 17.50 -29.54
C TYR A 299 -50.35 16.34 -28.64
N LYS A 300 -49.78 15.15 -28.80
CA LYS A 300 -49.86 14.11 -27.76
C LYS A 300 -48.67 14.27 -26.82
N VAL A 301 -48.84 15.09 -25.79
CA VAL A 301 -48.05 15.00 -24.56
C VAL A 301 -48.43 13.67 -23.92
N ALA A 302 -47.59 12.65 -24.05
CA ALA A 302 -47.71 11.48 -23.20
C ALA A 302 -47.25 11.90 -21.80
N HIS A 303 -48.21 12.18 -20.92
CA HIS A 303 -48.00 12.35 -19.49
C HIS A 303 -47.19 11.16 -18.95
N VAL A 304 -45.90 11.38 -18.68
CA VAL A 304 -45.13 10.57 -17.72
C VAL A 304 -44.79 11.50 -16.56
N ALA A 305 -45.83 11.94 -15.87
CA ALA A 305 -45.73 12.72 -14.65
C ALA A 305 -46.88 12.32 -13.72
N THR A 306 -46.96 11.03 -13.37
CA THR A 306 -47.75 10.50 -12.24
C THR A 306 -47.48 9.00 -12.12
N PHE A 307 -46.36 8.59 -11.54
CA PHE A 307 -46.25 7.20 -11.05
C PHE A 307 -45.56 7.02 -9.70
N PHE A 308 -45.17 8.09 -9.03
CA PHE A 308 -44.78 8.02 -7.62
C PHE A 308 -45.33 9.27 -6.93
N GLY A 309 -46.41 9.12 -6.16
CA GLY A 309 -47.00 10.15 -5.31
C GLY A 309 -46.09 10.53 -4.14
N VAL A 310 -44.86 10.95 -4.44
CA VAL A 310 -43.90 11.44 -3.45
C VAL A 310 -44.06 12.96 -3.40
N PRO A 311 -44.48 13.54 -2.27
CA PRO A 311 -44.48 14.98 -2.11
C PRO A 311 -43.05 15.51 -2.27
N MET A 312 -42.90 16.52 -3.14
CA MET A 312 -41.65 17.21 -3.40
C MET A 312 -41.31 18.09 -2.18
N SER A 313 -40.79 17.49 -1.11
CA SER A 313 -40.27 18.20 0.06
C SER A 313 -38.75 18.12 0.10
N LEU A 314 -38.12 19.30 0.20
CA LEU A 314 -36.70 19.58 0.43
C LEU A 314 -35.79 19.48 -0.81
N ILE A 315 -35.93 20.45 -1.72
CA ILE A 315 -34.75 21.05 -2.37
C ILE A 315 -34.19 22.03 -1.33
N THR A 316 -33.19 21.61 -0.56
CA THR A 316 -32.39 22.53 0.25
C THR A 316 -31.36 23.17 -0.68
N ASP A 317 -31.50 24.47 -0.92
CA ASP A 317 -30.42 25.29 -1.44
C ASP A 317 -29.24 25.20 -0.46
N ILE A 318 -28.14 24.58 -0.88
CA ILE A 318 -26.85 24.79 -0.24
C ILE A 318 -26.42 26.20 -0.64
N LYS A 319 -26.92 27.20 0.10
CA LYS A 319 -26.28 28.51 0.10
C LYS A 319 -24.89 28.30 0.70
N ASP A 320 -23.88 28.70 -0.06
CA ASP A 320 -22.51 28.91 0.40
C ASP A 320 -22.53 29.54 1.81
N LYS A 321 -22.19 28.74 2.81
CA LYS A 321 -21.68 29.27 4.07
C LYS A 321 -20.20 29.55 3.81
N ASN A 322 -19.90 30.81 3.52
CA ASN A 322 -18.55 31.34 3.58
C ASN A 322 -17.91 31.02 4.95
N SER A 323 -16.77 30.35 4.93
CA SER A 323 -15.66 30.51 5.86
C SER A 323 -14.38 30.00 5.19
#